data_AF-A0A972Q9Q4-F1
#
_entry.id   AF-A0A972Q9Q4-F1
#
_cell.length_a   1.000
_cell.length_b   1.000
_cell.length_c   1.000
_cell.angle_alpha   90.00
_cell.angle_beta   90.00
_cell.angle_gamma   90.00
#
_symmetry.space_group_name_H-M   'P 1'
#
loop_
_entity.id
_entity.type
_entity.pdbx_description
1 polymer ?
#
loop_
_entity_poly.entity_id
_entity_poly.type
_entity_poly.pdbx_seq_one_letter_code
_entity_poly.pdbx_strand_id
1 'polypeptide(L)'
;MKTAFNQFQQNIIRIKNLDVIYKNLETLTTSVIDLSDILRAELVIAVSAFDYFIHEIVRKGMIEIYKSNLSATPAYLKFNVTLEGIQIAVKNVNNVDWLDNQIRTYHSWRSFQNADNVADAIRLISIKTLWEEVGNYLSLNSSDVKKHLNLIVDRRNKIAHEADIDPTYPGSRWPITEGMVDEAIRFIESVAEAIYQIVK
;
A
#
# COMPACT_ATOMS: atom_id res chain seq x y z
N MET A 1 4.77 14.54 -3.48
CA MET A 1 4.43 13.11 -3.76
C MET A 1 5.64 12.25 -4.11
N LYS A 2 6.59 12.71 -4.95
CA LYS A 2 7.83 11.98 -5.29
C LYS A 2 8.58 11.35 -4.11
N THR A 3 8.69 12.04 -2.97
CA THR A 3 9.36 11.50 -1.77
C THR A 3 8.67 10.25 -1.19
N ALA A 4 7.34 10.16 -1.26
CA ALA A 4 6.60 8.96 -0.86
C ALA A 4 6.92 7.78 -1.78
N PHE A 5 6.95 8.03 -3.09
CA PHE A 5 7.28 7.01 -4.07
C PHE A 5 8.74 6.54 -3.96
N ASN A 6 9.69 7.46 -3.76
CA ASN A 6 11.08 7.09 -3.50
C ASN A 6 11.21 6.20 -2.25
N GLN A 7 10.48 6.52 -1.18
CA GLN A 7 10.49 5.70 0.04
C GLN A 7 9.89 4.31 -0.21
N PHE A 8 8.82 4.22 -1.00
CA PHE A 8 8.27 2.93 -1.45
C PHE A 8 9.32 2.10 -2.20
N GLN A 9 10.02 2.69 -3.17
CA GLN A 9 11.10 2.01 -3.91
C GLN A 9 12.22 1.50 -2.98
N GLN A 10 12.60 2.30 -1.97
CA GLN A 10 13.57 1.84 -0.97
C GLN A 10 13.05 0.65 -0.16
N ASN A 11 11.76 0.63 0.18
CA ASN A 11 11.16 -0.52 0.87
C ASN A 11 11.15 -1.77 -0.03
N ILE A 12 10.86 -1.63 -1.33
CA ILE A 12 10.95 -2.73 -2.30
C ILE A 12 12.38 -3.27 -2.42
N ILE A 13 13.39 -2.40 -2.47
CA ILE A 13 14.80 -2.84 -2.48
C ILE A 13 15.13 -3.66 -1.23
N ARG A 14 14.64 -3.25 -0.06
CA ARG A 14 14.84 -4.02 1.19
C ARG A 14 14.19 -5.39 1.14
N ILE A 15 13.02 -5.52 0.53
CA ILE A 15 12.34 -6.81 0.34
C ILE A 15 13.13 -7.68 -0.65
N LYS A 16 13.60 -7.13 -1.78
CA LYS A 16 14.47 -7.84 -2.73
C LYS A 16 15.77 -8.32 -2.09
N ASN A 17 16.33 -7.56 -1.14
CA ASN A 17 17.51 -8.00 -0.37
C ASN A 17 17.18 -9.17 0.57
N LEU A 18 15.95 -9.24 1.12
CA LEU A 18 15.51 -10.36 1.95
C LEU A 18 15.36 -11.63 1.10
N ASP A 19 14.85 -11.52 -0.12
CA ASP A 19 14.77 -12.63 -1.08
C ASP A 19 16.17 -13.14 -1.49
N VAL A 20 17.14 -12.24 -1.67
CA VAL A 20 18.55 -12.65 -1.87
C VAL A 20 19.08 -13.44 -0.67
N ILE A 21 18.71 -13.08 0.56
CA ILE A 21 19.08 -13.86 1.76
C ILE A 21 18.40 -15.24 1.74
N TYR A 22 17.09 -15.30 1.42
CA TYR A 22 16.34 -16.55 1.25
C TYR A 22 17.06 -17.48 0.26
N LYS A 23 17.38 -16.99 -0.93
CA LYS A 23 18.07 -17.74 -2.00
C LYS A 23 19.42 -18.29 -1.56
N ASN A 24 20.23 -17.46 -0.89
CA ASN A 24 21.52 -17.93 -0.39
C ASN A 24 21.35 -19.01 0.68
N LEU A 25 20.43 -18.84 1.63
CA LEU A 25 20.17 -19.84 2.66
C LEU A 25 19.64 -21.15 2.08
N GLU A 26 18.78 -21.09 1.07
CA GLU A 26 18.25 -22.27 0.39
C GLU A 26 19.39 -23.12 -0.22
N THR A 27 20.41 -22.49 -0.81
CA THR A 27 21.59 -23.21 -1.34
C THR A 27 22.52 -23.77 -0.28
N LEU A 28 22.53 -23.20 0.93
CA LEU A 28 23.44 -23.54 2.03
C LEU A 28 22.82 -24.51 3.05
N THR A 29 21.52 -24.73 2.97
CA THR A 29 20.77 -25.53 3.95
C THR A 29 20.15 -26.76 3.30
N THR A 30 19.61 -27.66 4.12
CA THR A 30 18.81 -28.80 3.66
C THR A 30 17.34 -28.52 3.94
N SER A 31 16.44 -29.29 3.34
CA SER A 31 14.98 -29.18 3.55
C SER A 31 14.50 -29.39 4.99
N VAL A 32 15.40 -29.75 5.92
CA VAL A 32 15.11 -29.79 7.36
C VAL A 32 14.86 -28.39 7.93
N ILE A 33 15.47 -27.35 7.36
CA ILE A 33 15.23 -25.97 7.75
C ILE A 33 14.12 -25.41 6.87
N ASP A 34 12.98 -25.07 7.49
CA ASP A 34 11.87 -24.43 6.78
C ASP A 34 12.15 -22.93 6.61
N LEU A 35 12.50 -22.54 5.39
CA LEU A 35 12.75 -21.15 5.02
C LEU A 35 11.49 -20.42 4.52
N SER A 36 10.34 -21.10 4.46
CA SER A 36 9.11 -20.52 3.89
C SER A 36 8.56 -19.34 4.71
N ASP A 37 8.96 -19.21 5.98
CA ASP A 37 8.63 -18.04 6.79
C ASP A 37 9.34 -16.76 6.32
N ILE A 38 10.49 -16.86 5.63
CA ILE A 38 11.13 -15.70 5.01
C ILE A 38 10.26 -15.19 3.86
N LEU A 39 9.79 -16.09 2.99
CA LEU A 39 8.84 -15.77 1.90
C LEU A 39 7.53 -15.17 2.43
N ARG A 40 7.02 -15.70 3.55
CA ARG A 40 5.82 -15.13 4.22
C ARG A 40 6.08 -13.72 4.72
N ALA A 41 7.25 -13.48 5.31
CA ALA A 41 7.65 -12.16 5.79
C ALA A 41 7.78 -11.16 4.63
N GLU A 42 8.39 -11.56 3.50
CA GLU A 42 8.50 -10.74 2.30
C GLU A 42 7.13 -10.26 1.80
N LEU A 43 6.16 -11.17 1.67
CA LEU A 43 4.81 -10.83 1.24
C LEU A 43 4.12 -9.86 2.19
N VAL A 44 4.25 -10.07 3.51
CA VAL A 44 3.71 -9.18 4.53
C VAL A 44 4.35 -7.79 4.45
N ILE A 45 5.67 -7.71 4.30
CA ILE A 45 6.42 -6.46 4.20
C ILE A 45 6.08 -5.72 2.90
N ALA A 46 5.89 -6.43 1.78
CA ALA A 46 5.50 -5.84 0.50
C ALA A 46 4.14 -5.14 0.54
N VAL A 47 3.13 -5.81 1.09
CA VAL A 47 1.79 -5.21 1.26
C VAL A 47 1.82 -4.07 2.28
N SER A 48 2.64 -4.18 3.33
CA SER A 48 2.86 -3.09 4.30
C SER A 48 3.51 -1.86 3.64
N ALA A 49 4.52 -2.08 2.79
CA ALA A 49 5.16 -1.00 2.03
C ALA A 49 4.17 -0.30 1.09
N PHE A 50 3.29 -1.06 0.44
CA PHE A 50 2.22 -0.53 -0.41
C PHE A 50 1.19 0.28 0.38
N ASP A 51 0.70 -0.24 1.50
CA ASP A 51 -0.21 0.48 2.40
C ASP A 51 0.36 1.83 2.83
N TYR A 52 1.61 1.81 3.32
CA TYR A 52 2.31 3.01 3.74
C TYR A 52 2.50 4.01 2.59
N PHE A 53 2.80 3.53 1.39
CA PHE A 53 2.89 4.37 0.19
C PHE A 53 1.58 5.12 -0.09
N ILE A 54 0.44 4.43 -0.02
CA ILE A 54 -0.87 5.06 -0.24
C ILE A 54 -1.19 6.08 0.84
N HIS A 55 -0.90 5.79 2.12
CA HIS A 55 -1.01 6.78 3.20
C HIS A 55 -0.20 8.04 2.93
N GLU A 56 1.07 7.87 2.55
CA GLU A 56 1.99 8.98 2.31
C GLU A 56 1.61 9.80 1.07
N ILE A 57 1.22 9.17 -0.03
CA ILE A 57 0.88 9.88 -1.26
C ILE A 57 -0.42 10.67 -1.10
N VAL A 58 -1.43 10.09 -0.46
CA VAL A 58 -2.70 10.76 -0.18
C VAL A 58 -2.50 11.90 0.80
N ARG A 59 -1.77 11.70 1.90
CA ARG A 59 -1.49 12.77 2.85
C ARG A 59 -0.79 13.94 2.18
N LYS A 60 0.29 13.67 1.41
CA LYS A 60 1.01 14.71 0.69
C LYS A 60 0.12 15.40 -0.34
N GLY A 61 -0.68 14.67 -1.10
CA GLY A 61 -1.60 15.25 -2.09
C GLY A 61 -2.65 16.16 -1.45
N MET A 62 -3.23 15.78 -0.32
CA MET A 62 -4.17 16.63 0.41
C MET A 62 -3.51 17.92 0.94
N ILE A 63 -2.26 17.84 1.40
CA ILE A 63 -1.50 19.05 1.79
C ILE A 63 -1.23 19.95 0.58
N GLU A 64 -0.95 19.40 -0.59
CA GLU A 64 -0.80 20.20 -1.82
C GLU A 64 -2.12 20.84 -2.27
N ILE A 65 -3.26 20.18 -2.09
CA ILE A 65 -4.59 20.78 -2.30
C ILE A 65 -4.80 21.95 -1.33
N TYR A 66 -4.50 21.77 -0.04
CA TYR A 66 -4.63 22.83 0.95
C TYR A 66 -3.76 24.06 0.62
N LYS A 67 -2.56 23.84 0.09
CA LYS A 67 -1.65 24.89 -0.40
C LYS A 67 -2.05 25.48 -1.74
N SER A 68 -3.16 25.05 -2.34
CA SER A 68 -3.63 25.46 -3.67
C SER A 68 -2.69 25.08 -4.83
N ASN A 69 -1.79 24.12 -4.64
CA ASN A 69 -0.92 23.58 -5.68
C ASN A 69 -1.62 22.48 -6.51
N LEU A 70 -2.63 21.83 -5.93
CA LEU A 70 -3.53 20.88 -6.61
C LEU A 70 -4.97 21.37 -6.49
N SER A 71 -5.79 21.04 -7.50
CA SER A 71 -7.23 21.35 -7.47
C SER A 71 -7.94 20.47 -6.44
N ALA A 72 -8.81 21.08 -5.64
CA ALA A 72 -9.60 20.34 -4.66
C ALA A 72 -10.57 19.37 -5.32
N THR A 73 -10.68 18.16 -4.78
CA THR A 73 -11.67 17.16 -5.23
C THR A 73 -12.95 17.23 -4.39
N PRO A 74 -14.09 16.73 -4.90
CA PRO A 74 -15.31 16.63 -4.11
C PRO A 74 -15.16 15.79 -2.83
N ALA A 75 -14.29 14.79 -2.84
CA ALA A 75 -14.01 13.97 -1.67
C ALA A 75 -13.16 14.73 -0.64
N TYR A 76 -12.14 15.47 -1.09
CA TYR A 76 -11.36 16.36 -0.23
C TYR A 76 -12.23 17.38 0.50
N LEU A 77 -13.16 18.04 -0.21
CA LEU A 77 -14.03 19.07 0.38
C LEU A 77 -15.00 18.50 1.43
N LYS A 78 -15.24 17.20 1.43
CA LYS A 78 -16.07 16.48 2.41
C LYS A 78 -15.24 15.81 3.50
N PHE A 79 -13.93 16.01 3.50
CA PHE A 79 -13.05 15.42 4.50
C PHE A 79 -13.33 16.03 5.88
N ASN A 80 -13.65 15.17 6.84
CA ASN A 80 -14.01 15.60 8.19
C ASN A 80 -12.75 15.93 9.00
N VAL A 81 -12.76 17.08 9.67
CA VAL A 81 -11.74 17.48 10.65
C VAL A 81 -12.41 17.74 12.00
N THR A 82 -11.67 17.54 13.07
CA THR A 82 -12.17 17.78 14.43
C THR A 82 -12.27 19.28 14.75
N LEU A 83 -13.14 19.65 15.69
CA LEU A 83 -13.23 21.03 16.19
C LEU A 83 -11.90 21.49 16.80
N GLU A 84 -11.17 20.59 17.46
CA GLU A 84 -9.81 20.86 17.96
C GLU A 84 -8.86 21.24 16.82
N GLY A 85 -8.86 20.47 15.72
CA GLY A 85 -8.08 20.78 14.53
C GLY A 85 -8.38 22.17 13.98
N ILE A 86 -9.66 22.55 13.93
CA ILE A 86 -10.08 23.90 13.50
C ILE A 86 -9.58 24.98 14.46
N GLN A 87 -9.64 24.77 15.79
CA GLN A 87 -9.12 25.73 16.75
C GLN A 87 -7.61 25.95 16.59
N ILE A 88 -6.85 24.91 16.27
CA ILE A 88 -5.41 25.02 15.98
C ILE A 88 -5.18 25.77 14.66
N ALA A 89 -5.96 25.46 13.62
CA ALA A 89 -5.86 26.11 12.31
C ALA A 89 -6.07 27.62 12.39
N VAL A 90 -7.12 28.06 13.09
CA VAL A 90 -7.46 29.49 13.25
C VAL A 90 -6.38 30.24 14.03
N LYS A 91 -5.74 29.60 15.01
CA LYS A 91 -4.64 30.21 15.80
C LYS A 91 -3.33 30.28 15.03
N ASN A 92 -3.10 29.41 14.06
CA ASN A 92 -1.83 29.25 13.34
C ASN A 92 -2.02 29.27 11.82
N VAL A 93 -2.52 30.39 11.29
CA VAL A 93 -2.98 30.52 9.88
C VAL A 93 -1.94 30.10 8.83
N ASN A 94 -0.65 30.25 9.12
CA ASN A 94 0.44 29.92 8.19
C ASN A 94 0.99 28.49 8.34
N ASN A 95 0.48 27.69 9.29
CA ASN A 95 0.97 26.34 9.54
C ASN A 95 0.05 25.29 8.88
N VAL A 96 0.63 24.27 8.24
CA VAL A 96 -0.05 23.11 7.65
C VAL A 96 -0.08 21.89 8.56
N ASP A 97 0.71 21.88 9.65
CA ASP A 97 0.88 20.75 10.56
C ASP A 97 -0.44 20.31 11.21
N TRP A 98 -1.36 21.25 11.43
CA TRP A 98 -2.68 20.93 11.97
C TRP A 98 -3.41 19.96 11.04
N LEU A 99 -3.37 20.21 9.73
CA LEU A 99 -4.04 19.37 8.73
C LEU A 99 -3.28 18.05 8.55
N ASP A 100 -1.94 18.06 8.53
CA ASP A 100 -1.14 16.83 8.46
C ASP A 100 -1.49 15.88 9.62
N ASN A 101 -1.62 16.42 10.83
CA ASN A 101 -2.04 15.68 12.02
C ASN A 101 -3.48 15.16 11.88
N GLN A 102 -4.44 15.99 11.44
CA GLN A 102 -5.83 15.53 11.23
C GLN A 102 -5.90 14.38 10.22
N ILE A 103 -5.16 14.47 9.11
CA ILE A 103 -5.11 13.41 8.09
C ILE A 103 -4.53 12.12 8.68
N ARG A 104 -3.40 12.22 9.40
CA ARG A 104 -2.76 11.06 10.05
C ARG A 104 -3.69 10.38 11.05
N THR A 105 -4.33 11.15 11.92
CA THR A 105 -5.28 10.61 12.89
C THR A 105 -6.44 9.92 12.19
N TYR A 106 -7.08 10.58 11.22
CA TYR A 106 -8.24 10.04 10.51
C TYR A 106 -7.93 8.75 9.72
N HIS A 107 -6.70 8.62 9.20
CA HIS A 107 -6.27 7.43 8.48
C HIS A 107 -5.62 6.36 9.38
N SER A 108 -5.28 6.65 10.63
CA SER A 108 -4.47 5.77 11.50
C SER A 108 -5.02 4.35 11.72
N TRP A 109 -6.34 4.18 11.69
CA TRP A 109 -7.02 2.89 11.85
C TRP A 109 -7.48 2.26 10.52
N ARG A 110 -7.15 2.89 9.39
CA ARG A 110 -7.55 2.43 8.05
C ARG A 110 -6.36 1.78 7.35
N SER A 111 -6.59 0.64 6.72
CA SER A 111 -5.65 0.06 5.77
C SER A 111 -6.07 0.40 4.33
N PHE A 112 -5.09 0.82 3.54
CA PHE A 112 -5.21 1.14 2.12
C PHE A 112 -4.47 0.09 1.29
N GLN A 113 -5.00 -1.13 1.31
CA GLN A 113 -4.37 -2.29 0.67
C GLN A 113 -5.26 -2.90 -0.39
N ASN A 114 -6.51 -3.21 -0.05
CA ASN A 114 -7.46 -3.72 -1.03
C ASN A 114 -7.85 -2.62 -2.02
N ALA A 115 -8.32 -3.04 -3.19
CA ALA A 115 -8.53 -2.14 -4.31
C ALA A 115 -9.55 -1.03 -4.01
N ASP A 116 -10.60 -1.32 -3.24
CA ASP A 116 -11.64 -0.34 -2.95
C ASP A 116 -11.17 0.70 -1.93
N ASN A 117 -10.47 0.33 -0.85
CA ASN A 117 -9.94 1.31 0.10
C ASN A 117 -8.86 2.19 -0.55
N VAL A 118 -8.04 1.64 -1.45
CA VAL A 118 -7.06 2.42 -2.21
C VAL A 118 -7.77 3.43 -3.12
N ALA A 119 -8.82 3.03 -3.83
CA ALA A 119 -9.59 3.97 -4.66
C ALA A 119 -10.25 5.07 -3.82
N ASP A 120 -10.84 4.72 -2.68
CA ASP A 120 -11.45 5.68 -1.77
C ASP A 120 -10.44 6.70 -1.26
N ALA A 121 -9.22 6.26 -0.90
CA ALA A 121 -8.15 7.14 -0.46
C ALA A 121 -7.66 8.06 -1.59
N ILE A 122 -7.44 7.53 -2.80
CA ILE A 122 -6.96 8.31 -3.94
C ILE A 122 -7.99 9.35 -4.42
N ARG A 123 -9.29 9.10 -4.24
CA ARG A 123 -10.34 10.11 -4.55
C ARG A 123 -10.17 11.41 -3.77
N LEU A 124 -9.52 11.38 -2.60
CA LEU A 124 -9.20 12.59 -1.83
C LEU A 124 -8.21 13.51 -2.58
N ILE A 125 -7.49 13.00 -3.57
CA ILE A 125 -6.45 13.76 -4.28
C ILE A 125 -6.58 13.74 -5.81
N SER A 126 -7.45 12.90 -6.37
CA SER A 126 -7.69 12.80 -7.82
C SER A 126 -9.17 12.57 -8.14
N ILE A 127 -9.66 13.18 -9.24
CA ILE A 127 -11.01 12.96 -9.76
C ILE A 127 -11.10 11.78 -10.75
N LYS A 128 -9.96 11.20 -11.15
CA LYS A 128 -9.91 10.14 -12.15
C LYS A 128 -10.48 8.83 -11.61
N THR A 129 -10.98 7.99 -12.51
CA THR A 129 -11.38 6.60 -12.24
C THR A 129 -10.14 5.73 -12.07
N LEU A 130 -9.60 5.68 -10.85
CA LEU A 130 -8.28 5.10 -10.54
C LEU A 130 -7.98 3.79 -11.28
N TRP A 131 -8.85 2.79 -11.14
CA TRP A 131 -8.57 1.45 -11.66
C TRP A 131 -8.66 1.34 -13.19
N GLU A 132 -9.40 2.23 -13.84
CA GLU A 132 -9.39 2.33 -15.31
C GLU A 132 -8.06 2.90 -15.79
N GLU A 133 -7.58 3.96 -15.14
CA GLU A 133 -6.28 4.57 -15.44
C GLU A 133 -5.12 3.60 -15.17
N VAL A 134 -5.15 2.89 -14.03
CA VAL A 134 -4.13 1.87 -13.71
C VAL A 134 -4.19 0.71 -14.70
N GLY A 135 -5.40 0.24 -15.05
CA GLY A 135 -5.57 -0.80 -16.07
C GLY A 135 -4.98 -0.39 -17.41
N ASN A 136 -5.29 0.82 -17.87
CA ASN A 136 -4.73 1.38 -19.10
C ASN A 136 -3.20 1.46 -19.04
N TYR A 137 -2.64 1.94 -17.92
CA TYR A 137 -1.19 2.02 -17.75
C TYR A 137 -0.49 0.65 -17.80
N LEU A 138 -1.12 -0.37 -17.22
CA LEU A 138 -0.59 -1.74 -17.17
C LEU A 138 -0.98 -2.60 -18.38
N SER A 139 -1.78 -2.07 -19.31
CA SER A 139 -2.38 -2.83 -20.41
C SER A 139 -3.19 -4.06 -19.93
N LEU A 140 -3.97 -3.88 -18.85
CA LEU A 140 -4.81 -4.89 -18.23
C LEU A 140 -6.24 -4.36 -18.03
N ASN A 141 -7.24 -5.24 -17.95
CA ASN A 141 -8.57 -4.83 -17.55
C ASN A 141 -8.55 -4.36 -16.08
N SER A 142 -9.27 -3.26 -15.79
CA SER A 142 -9.38 -2.73 -14.43
C SER A 142 -9.89 -3.77 -13.43
N SER A 143 -10.83 -4.62 -13.82
CA SER A 143 -11.34 -5.73 -13.00
C SER A 143 -10.26 -6.73 -12.63
N ASP A 144 -9.37 -7.05 -13.57
CA ASP A 144 -8.32 -8.04 -13.37
C ASP A 144 -7.23 -7.48 -12.45
N VAL A 145 -6.88 -6.20 -12.62
CA VAL A 145 -5.97 -5.50 -11.71
C VAL A 145 -6.50 -5.51 -10.28
N LYS A 146 -7.77 -5.13 -10.09
CA LYS A 146 -8.41 -5.12 -8.76
C LYS A 146 -8.42 -6.52 -8.14
N LYS A 147 -8.80 -7.53 -8.92
CA LYS A 147 -8.88 -8.91 -8.47
C LYS A 147 -7.50 -9.42 -8.03
N HIS A 148 -6.47 -9.19 -8.84
CA HIS A 148 -5.12 -9.63 -8.53
C HIS A 148 -4.60 -8.94 -7.25
N LEU A 149 -4.75 -7.62 -7.12
CA LEU A 149 -4.35 -6.92 -5.90
C LEU A 149 -5.06 -7.49 -4.66
N ASN A 150 -6.37 -7.73 -4.75
CA ASN A 150 -7.14 -8.28 -3.63
C ASN A 150 -6.69 -9.70 -3.27
N LEU A 151 -6.36 -10.56 -4.24
CA LEU A 151 -5.83 -11.91 -3.96
C LEU A 151 -4.51 -11.86 -3.18
N ILE A 152 -3.64 -10.91 -3.51
CA ILE A 152 -2.37 -10.70 -2.77
C ILE A 152 -2.66 -10.25 -1.34
N VAL A 153 -3.57 -9.30 -1.15
CA VAL A 153 -3.98 -8.82 0.17
C VAL A 153 -4.61 -9.94 1.00
N ASP A 154 -5.45 -10.77 0.40
CA ASP A 154 -6.08 -11.92 1.06
C ASP A 154 -5.04 -12.97 1.47
N ARG A 155 -4.06 -13.26 0.61
CA ARG A 155 -2.94 -14.16 0.98
C ARG A 155 -2.15 -13.59 2.14
N ARG A 156 -1.90 -12.27 2.15
CA ARG A 156 -1.22 -11.57 3.26
C ARG A 156 -2.02 -11.67 4.55
N ASN A 157 -3.34 -11.49 4.49
CA ASN A 157 -4.22 -11.55 5.66
C ASN A 157 -4.19 -12.94 6.30
N LYS A 158 -4.17 -14.02 5.50
CA LYS A 158 -3.97 -15.38 6.01
C LYS A 158 -2.68 -15.50 6.84
N ILE A 159 -1.58 -14.95 6.34
CA ILE A 159 -0.28 -14.97 7.05
C ILE A 159 -0.34 -14.14 8.33
N ALA A 160 -0.78 -12.89 8.24
CA ALA A 160 -0.65 -11.91 9.31
C ALA A 160 -1.72 -12.04 10.40
N HIS A 161 -2.91 -12.54 10.06
CA HIS A 161 -4.07 -12.56 10.95
C HIS A 161 -4.61 -13.97 11.24
N GLU A 162 -4.28 -14.97 10.42
CA GLU A 162 -4.78 -16.35 10.57
C GLU A 162 -3.64 -17.36 10.85
N ALA A 163 -2.45 -16.88 11.23
CA ALA A 163 -1.24 -17.68 11.46
C ALA A 163 -0.83 -18.59 10.29
N ASP A 164 -1.33 -18.26 9.10
CA ASP A 164 -1.23 -19.01 7.86
C ASP A 164 -1.75 -20.45 7.90
N ILE A 165 -2.61 -20.81 8.85
CA ILE A 165 -3.09 -22.19 9.00
C ILE A 165 -4.05 -22.55 7.85
N ASP A 166 -3.83 -23.71 7.22
CA ASP A 166 -4.78 -24.28 6.26
C ASP A 166 -5.89 -25.02 7.01
N PRO A 167 -7.15 -24.53 6.96
CA PRO A 167 -8.27 -25.18 7.64
C PRO A 167 -8.63 -26.54 7.04
N THR A 168 -8.21 -26.81 5.80
CA THR A 168 -8.44 -28.09 5.10
C THR A 168 -7.52 -29.19 5.65
N TYR A 169 -6.34 -28.83 6.14
CA TYR A 169 -5.31 -29.74 6.64
C TYR A 169 -4.77 -29.25 7.99
N PRO A 170 -5.45 -29.60 9.10
CA PRO A 170 -5.10 -29.12 10.44
C PRO A 170 -3.63 -29.37 10.79
N GLY A 171 -2.94 -28.31 11.21
CA GLY A 171 -1.53 -28.34 11.60
C GLY A 171 -0.56 -28.01 10.46
N SER A 172 -1.03 -27.86 9.22
CA SER A 172 -0.24 -27.35 8.11
C SER A 172 -0.54 -25.87 7.84
N ARG A 173 0.42 -25.19 7.19
CA ARG A 173 0.24 -23.84 6.66
C ARG A 173 -0.09 -23.87 5.18
N TRP A 174 -0.71 -22.81 4.68
CA TRP A 174 -0.88 -22.63 3.24
C TRP A 174 0.48 -22.69 2.52
N PRO A 175 0.56 -23.39 1.37
CA PRO A 175 1.75 -23.40 0.54
C PRO A 175 2.18 -21.99 0.15
N ILE A 176 3.49 -21.81 0.03
CA ILE A 176 4.11 -20.59 -0.48
C ILE A 176 5.38 -20.98 -1.22
N THR A 177 5.60 -20.37 -2.38
CA THR A 177 6.81 -20.58 -3.18
C THR A 177 7.42 -19.22 -3.50
N GLU A 178 8.72 -19.21 -3.79
CA GLU A 178 9.43 -18.01 -4.23
C GLU A 178 8.71 -17.35 -5.41
N GLY A 179 8.34 -18.13 -6.44
CA GLY A 179 7.66 -17.61 -7.62
C GLY A 179 6.33 -16.88 -7.31
N MET A 180 5.55 -17.38 -6.34
CA MET A 180 4.32 -16.71 -5.90
C MET A 180 4.59 -15.35 -5.26
N VAL A 181 5.65 -15.26 -4.44
CA VAL A 181 6.02 -14.03 -3.73
C VAL A 181 6.63 -13.02 -4.69
N ASP A 182 7.52 -13.47 -5.58
CA ASP A 182 8.13 -12.64 -6.62
C ASP A 182 7.10 -12.05 -7.60
N GLU A 183 6.10 -12.83 -8.01
CA GLU A 183 4.99 -12.32 -8.82
C GLU A 183 4.20 -11.26 -8.06
N ALA A 184 3.83 -11.52 -6.80
CA ALA A 184 3.08 -10.58 -5.97
C ALA A 184 3.83 -9.26 -5.77
N ILE A 185 5.14 -9.30 -5.46
CA ILE A 185 5.97 -8.11 -5.26
C ILE A 185 6.06 -7.30 -6.55
N ARG A 186 6.34 -7.94 -7.69
CA ARG A 186 6.40 -7.26 -8.99
C ARG A 186 5.08 -6.61 -9.37
N PHE A 187 3.96 -7.29 -9.09
CA PHE A 187 2.65 -6.74 -9.34
C PHE A 187 2.36 -5.52 -8.44
N ILE A 188 2.64 -5.61 -7.14
CA ILE A 188 2.53 -4.47 -6.21
C ILE A 188 3.39 -3.28 -6.68
N GLU A 189 4.65 -3.53 -7.08
CA GLU A 189 5.56 -2.49 -7.57
C GLU A 189 4.99 -1.80 -8.83
N SER A 190 4.44 -2.58 -9.76
CA SER A 190 3.83 -2.08 -11.00
C SER A 190 2.58 -1.23 -10.72
N VAL A 191 1.71 -1.68 -9.80
CA VAL A 191 0.51 -0.94 -9.40
C VAL A 191 0.90 0.36 -8.70
N ALA A 192 1.89 0.34 -7.79
CA ALA A 192 2.33 1.53 -7.09
C ALA A 192 2.95 2.59 -8.04
N GLU A 193 3.77 2.16 -9.00
CA GLU A 193 4.29 3.03 -10.06
C GLU A 193 3.14 3.63 -10.88
N ALA A 194 2.18 2.81 -11.33
CA ALA A 194 1.03 3.28 -12.08
C ALA A 194 0.24 4.35 -11.31
N ILE A 195 -0.09 4.07 -10.04
CA ILE A 195 -0.77 5.03 -9.16
C ILE A 195 0.03 6.34 -9.05
N TYR A 196 1.34 6.24 -8.82
CA TYR A 196 2.21 7.42 -8.76
C TYR A 196 2.19 8.22 -10.07
N GLN A 197 2.27 7.58 -11.23
CA GLN A 197 2.21 8.25 -12.54
C GLN A 197 0.87 8.96 -12.77
N ILE A 198 -0.23 8.40 -12.27
CA ILE A 198 -1.59 8.93 -12.47
C ILE A 198 -1.85 10.18 -11.63
N VAL A 199 -1.27 10.25 -10.42
CA VAL A 199 -1.57 11.30 -9.41
C VAL A 199 -0.45 12.32 -9.19
N LYS A 200 0.73 12.13 -9.78
CA LYS A 200 1.87 13.05 -9.61
C LYS A 200 1.65 14.44 -10.22
#